data_AF-A0A952NXA3-F1
#
_entry.id   AF-A0A952NXA3-F1
#
_cell.length_a   1.000
_cell.length_b   1.000
_cell.length_c   1.000
_cell.angle_alpha   90.00
_cell.angle_beta   90.00
_cell.angle_gamma   90.00
#
_symmetry.space_group_name_H-M   'P 1'
#
loop_
_entity.id
_entity.type
_entity.pdbx_description
1 polymer ?
#
loop_
_entity_poly.entity_id
_entity_poly.type
_entity_poly.pdbx_seq_one_letter_code
_entity_poly.pdbx_strand_id
1 'polypeptide(L)'
;MALRTHFEKGEYLKALEVPLARQRPEDLPWLLGSAIFVGDWPRAQAAKQRIPGVPSLLAPTLYFEALGALRRSEYGRARSLMKRNLAHRERLKDFAEEFFIDQGPALYFYFRGNFEKSARFGEKAFVTAERHGFTWGEVVSRDLLAHVYFHLGRVRTSFDYFERASRQAEKLGNESLVSAIEVSHLKYACQVGLWGGESIRRLEDSIAALKTSDTYSRAEFLMELSRQRVLRGQLTRAEEALKDAFHLVHQFQNKRQTARLNFRLAFLQYLRGQDLAALGILRSGMVLLDPQVDHLVMNEMRGLEARLLKQPPPLIDEADAVFWQKRLNARAVGRTNMLPLGEDPLGDLMDLIEVAPEKAAPVILREEYWGLLPRLLGLDRSDNALIVGFIPKGLALSAAGEITVKRQGLTNLMARLIRSLSGGLKSKEELVTEVWGYQYDPLRHDSLLHRALATLRKLLAPQEDWLQFDGESYRLHSSVKLHDRMNLDEAITDAVAGTITEPTPEPTETVAAAAKNFDYDTKLNHRQNLFLKNWPADVPIDVQTYAESFQVSVPSATRDLTGLHQAGRVHRVGRARSTRYLRR
;
A
#
# COMPACT_ATOMS: atom_id res chain seq x y z
N MET A 1 31.44 16.57 -29.31
CA MET A 1 30.90 16.88 -27.96
C MET A 1 31.86 16.28 -26.95
N ALA A 2 32.21 16.99 -25.87
CA ALA A 2 33.16 16.48 -24.88
C ALA A 2 32.56 15.28 -24.12
N LEU A 3 33.39 14.33 -23.71
CA LEU A 3 32.93 13.08 -23.08
C LEU A 3 32.21 13.35 -21.75
N ARG A 4 32.71 14.35 -21.02
CA ARG A 4 32.03 14.95 -19.87
C ARG A 4 30.58 15.33 -20.16
N THR A 5 30.31 15.95 -21.32
CA THR A 5 28.94 16.36 -21.66
C THR A 5 28.02 15.18 -21.92
N HIS A 6 28.50 14.13 -22.60
CA HIS A 6 27.72 12.89 -22.76
C HIS A 6 27.42 12.25 -21.39
N PHE A 7 28.41 12.20 -20.50
CA PHE A 7 28.23 11.71 -19.14
C PHE A 7 27.19 12.54 -18.36
N GLU A 8 27.31 13.87 -18.37
CA GLU A 8 26.40 14.77 -17.65
C GLU A 8 24.96 14.69 -18.17
N LYS A 9 24.77 14.38 -19.46
CA LYS A 9 23.44 14.08 -20.05
C LYS A 9 22.96 12.64 -19.83
N GLY A 10 23.71 11.81 -19.12
CA GLY A 10 23.33 10.41 -18.88
C GLY A 10 23.46 9.50 -20.10
N GLU A 11 24.13 9.96 -21.16
CA GLU A 11 24.36 9.22 -22.41
C GLU A 11 25.58 8.27 -22.26
N TYR A 12 25.57 7.45 -21.21
CA TYR A 12 26.73 6.65 -20.80
C TYR A 12 27.22 5.69 -21.91
N LEU A 13 26.31 5.08 -22.67
CA LEU A 13 26.68 4.19 -23.77
C LEU A 13 27.39 4.95 -24.90
N LYS A 14 26.91 6.15 -25.26
CA LYS A 14 27.57 7.02 -26.26
C LYS A 14 28.97 7.44 -25.80
N ALA A 15 29.12 7.72 -24.50
CA ALA A 15 30.43 8.03 -23.91
C ALA A 15 31.43 6.86 -24.04
N LEU A 16 30.95 5.61 -24.13
CA LEU A 16 31.77 4.40 -24.22
C LEU A 16 32.14 4.00 -25.67
N GLU A 17 31.40 4.49 -26.67
CA GLU A 17 31.64 4.22 -28.10
C GLU A 17 33.03 4.69 -28.57
N VAL A 18 33.54 5.78 -27.99
CA VAL A 18 34.84 6.34 -28.37
C VAL A 18 35.98 5.45 -27.83
N PRO A 19 36.88 4.92 -28.70
CA PRO A 19 37.95 4.03 -28.28
C PRO A 19 38.86 4.65 -27.23
N LEU A 20 39.19 3.89 -26.18
CA LEU A 20 40.04 4.34 -25.09
C LEU A 20 41.39 4.92 -25.57
N ALA A 21 41.97 4.37 -26.64
CA ALA A 21 43.18 4.86 -27.31
C ALA A 21 43.12 6.34 -27.72
N ARG A 22 41.93 6.83 -28.10
CA ARG A 22 41.72 8.17 -28.65
C ARG A 22 41.26 9.20 -27.62
N GLN A 23 41.19 8.82 -26.34
CA GLN A 23 40.68 9.67 -25.28
C GLN A 23 41.74 10.60 -24.73
N ARG A 24 41.35 11.85 -24.47
CA ARG A 24 42.20 12.83 -23.79
C ARG A 24 42.23 12.54 -22.29
N PRO A 25 43.33 12.81 -21.58
CA PRO A 25 43.45 12.52 -20.15
C PRO A 25 42.32 13.11 -19.29
N GLU A 26 41.85 14.32 -19.61
CA GLU A 26 40.77 15.03 -18.90
C GLU A 26 39.40 14.36 -19.01
N ASP A 27 39.18 13.55 -20.05
CA ASP A 27 37.91 12.86 -20.30
C ASP A 27 37.85 11.48 -19.62
N LEU A 28 38.99 10.92 -19.21
CA LEU A 28 39.09 9.56 -18.68
C LEU A 28 38.32 9.32 -17.36
N PRO A 29 38.23 10.25 -16.39
CA PRO A 29 37.38 10.05 -15.22
C PRO A 29 35.90 9.91 -15.58
N TRP A 30 35.42 10.62 -16.60
CA TRP A 30 34.03 10.55 -17.07
C TRP A 30 33.75 9.27 -17.85
N LEU A 31 34.76 8.75 -18.57
CA LEU A 31 34.70 7.43 -19.18
C LEU A 31 34.64 6.32 -18.11
N LEU A 32 35.48 6.43 -17.08
CA LEU A 32 35.44 5.56 -15.90
C LEU A 32 34.05 5.59 -15.25
N GLY A 33 33.52 6.78 -14.99
CA GLY A 33 32.16 6.96 -14.47
C GLY A 33 31.11 6.27 -15.36
N SER A 34 31.10 6.56 -16.66
CA SER A 34 30.15 5.98 -17.62
C SER A 34 30.18 4.45 -17.59
N ALA A 35 31.39 3.86 -17.59
CA ALA A 35 31.58 2.42 -17.51
C ALA A 35 31.03 1.85 -16.20
N ILE A 36 31.27 2.52 -15.07
CA ILE A 36 30.73 2.12 -13.76
C ILE A 36 29.20 2.22 -13.73
N PHE A 37 28.60 3.25 -14.33
CA PHE A 37 27.15 3.42 -14.37
C PHE A 37 26.46 2.27 -15.13
N VAL A 38 27.01 1.85 -16.26
CA VAL A 38 26.49 0.72 -17.05
C VAL A 38 26.97 -0.67 -16.59
N GLY A 39 27.91 -0.73 -15.65
CA GLY A 39 28.45 -2.01 -15.12
C GLY A 39 29.56 -2.65 -15.96
N ASP A 40 30.17 -1.93 -16.89
CA ASP A 40 31.31 -2.39 -17.69
C ASP A 40 32.63 -2.27 -16.89
N TRP A 41 32.84 -3.22 -15.97
CA TRP A 41 34.01 -3.23 -15.08
C TRP A 41 35.36 -3.34 -15.81
N PRO A 42 35.51 -4.18 -16.85
CA PRO A 42 36.75 -4.23 -17.63
C PRO A 42 37.10 -2.86 -18.24
N ARG A 43 36.13 -2.17 -18.84
CA ARG A 43 36.34 -0.84 -19.42
C ARG A 43 36.67 0.20 -18.35
N ALA A 44 35.98 0.16 -17.21
CA ALA A 44 36.27 1.02 -16.06
C ALA A 44 37.73 0.85 -15.61
N GLN A 45 38.20 -0.39 -15.46
CA GLN A 45 39.56 -0.68 -15.04
C GLN A 45 40.60 -0.22 -16.07
N ALA A 46 40.33 -0.41 -17.36
CA ALA A 46 41.20 0.06 -18.44
C ALA A 46 41.29 1.60 -18.50
N ALA A 47 40.16 2.29 -18.31
CA ALA A 47 40.13 3.74 -18.23
C ALA A 47 40.97 4.25 -17.05
N LYS A 48 40.76 3.67 -15.86
CA LYS A 48 41.51 4.01 -14.64
C LYS A 48 43.02 3.93 -14.83
N GLN A 49 43.53 2.85 -15.44
CA GLN A 49 44.98 2.63 -15.62
C GLN A 49 45.66 3.74 -16.45
N ARG A 50 44.89 4.50 -17.23
CA ARG A 50 45.40 5.57 -18.10
C ARG A 50 45.21 6.97 -17.51
N ILE A 51 44.52 7.10 -16.38
CA ILE A 51 44.28 8.39 -15.74
C ILE A 51 45.60 8.86 -15.09
N PRO A 52 46.14 10.03 -15.46
CA PRO A 52 47.34 10.55 -14.83
C PRO A 52 47.04 10.97 -13.38
N GLY A 53 48.04 10.85 -12.50
CA GLY A 53 47.92 11.14 -11.07
C GLY A 53 47.86 12.63 -10.71
N VAL A 54 47.27 13.48 -11.55
CA VAL A 54 47.10 14.92 -11.29
C VAL A 54 45.91 15.14 -10.35
N PRO A 55 45.98 16.07 -9.38
CA PRO A 55 44.94 16.25 -8.36
C PRO A 55 43.52 16.44 -8.91
N SER A 56 43.35 17.25 -9.95
CA SER A 56 42.04 17.55 -10.56
C SER A 56 41.37 16.33 -11.20
N LEU A 57 42.13 15.37 -11.71
CA LEU A 57 41.58 14.13 -12.27
C LEU A 57 41.47 13.03 -11.22
N LEU A 58 42.29 13.10 -10.18
CA LEU A 58 42.32 12.09 -9.12
C LEU A 58 41.05 12.12 -8.25
N ALA A 59 40.52 13.30 -7.92
CA ALA A 59 39.31 13.43 -7.10
C ALA A 59 38.06 12.77 -7.70
N PRO A 60 37.65 13.08 -8.95
CA PRO A 60 36.55 12.37 -9.61
C PRO A 60 36.84 10.88 -9.81
N THR A 61 38.10 10.51 -10.10
CA THR A 61 38.49 9.10 -10.27
C THR A 61 38.27 8.28 -9.01
N LEU A 62 38.79 8.75 -7.87
CA LEU A 62 38.63 8.06 -6.59
C LEU A 62 37.16 7.98 -6.17
N TYR A 63 36.37 9.03 -6.45
CA TYR A 63 34.94 9.02 -6.22
C TYR A 63 34.22 7.96 -7.06
N PHE A 64 34.43 7.94 -8.38
CA PHE A 64 33.77 6.97 -9.25
C PHE A 64 34.18 5.54 -8.90
N GLU A 65 35.46 5.29 -8.61
CA GLU A 65 35.91 3.99 -8.11
C GLU A 65 35.22 3.59 -6.79
N ALA A 66 35.09 4.54 -5.86
CA ALA A 66 34.43 4.27 -4.58
C ALA A 66 32.93 3.98 -4.78
N LEU A 67 32.26 4.69 -5.68
CA LEU A 67 30.89 4.42 -6.10
C LEU A 67 30.76 3.01 -6.71
N GLY A 68 31.67 2.63 -7.60
CA GLY A 68 31.71 1.29 -8.17
C GLY A 68 31.89 0.20 -7.11
N ALA A 69 32.79 0.42 -6.15
CA ALA A 69 32.99 -0.47 -5.00
C ALA A 69 31.73 -0.57 -4.11
N LEU A 70 31.04 0.54 -3.84
CA LEU A 70 29.76 0.53 -3.10
C LEU A 70 28.69 -0.31 -3.81
N ARG A 71 28.53 -0.13 -5.13
CA ARG A 71 27.54 -0.88 -5.93
C ARG A 71 27.79 -2.40 -5.93
N ARG A 72 29.03 -2.81 -5.73
CA ARG A 72 29.47 -4.21 -5.65
C ARG A 72 29.55 -4.75 -4.21
N SER A 73 29.10 -3.97 -3.22
CA SER A 73 29.22 -4.27 -1.79
C SER A 73 30.67 -4.48 -1.32
N GLU A 74 31.65 -3.89 -2.00
CA GLU A 74 33.07 -3.88 -1.61
C GLU A 74 33.34 -2.72 -0.64
N TYR A 75 32.62 -2.69 0.49
CA TYR A 75 32.57 -1.52 1.37
C TYR A 75 33.91 -1.13 2.00
N GLY A 76 34.76 -2.11 2.33
CA GLY A 76 36.11 -1.84 2.83
C GLY A 76 36.98 -1.09 1.82
N ARG A 77 36.88 -1.48 0.54
CA ARG A 77 37.57 -0.80 -0.56
C ARG A 77 36.99 0.59 -0.80
N ALA A 78 35.66 0.74 -0.82
CA ALA A 78 35.00 2.03 -0.96
C ALA A 78 35.46 3.02 0.14
N ARG A 79 35.49 2.58 1.39
CA ARG A 79 35.98 3.37 2.53
C ARG A 79 37.44 3.79 2.35
N SER A 80 38.31 2.88 1.90
CA SER A 80 39.72 3.18 1.64
C SER A 80 39.89 4.24 0.55
N LEU A 81 39.17 4.11 -0.56
CA LEU A 81 39.18 5.07 -1.67
C LEU A 81 38.69 6.45 -1.23
N MET A 82 37.64 6.54 -0.42
CA MET A 82 37.14 7.81 0.09
C MET A 82 38.08 8.47 1.10
N LYS A 83 38.74 7.69 1.96
CA LYS A 83 39.79 8.21 2.85
C LYS A 83 40.95 8.80 2.05
N ARG A 84 41.37 8.11 0.99
CA ARG A 84 42.37 8.63 0.06
C ARG A 84 41.87 9.93 -0.59
N ASN A 85 40.63 9.97 -1.05
CA ASN A 85 40.05 11.17 -1.65
C ASN A 85 40.04 12.37 -0.68
N LEU A 86 39.65 12.15 0.57
CA LEU A 86 39.70 13.16 1.63
C LEU A 86 41.12 13.68 1.88
N ALA A 87 42.13 12.81 1.90
CA ALA A 87 43.53 13.21 2.06
C ALA A 87 44.06 14.06 0.88
N HIS A 88 43.38 14.06 -0.27
CA HIS A 88 43.74 14.89 -1.41
C HIS A 88 43.18 16.32 -1.34
N ARG A 89 42.32 16.65 -0.35
CA ARG A 89 41.65 17.96 -0.27
C ARG A 89 42.64 19.13 -0.25
N GLU A 90 43.70 19.04 0.55
CA GLU A 90 44.70 20.12 0.69
C GLU A 90 45.46 20.44 -0.61
N ARG A 91 45.38 19.53 -1.61
CA ARG A 91 46.03 19.69 -2.91
C ARG A 91 45.11 20.34 -3.95
N LEU A 92 43.83 20.57 -3.62
CA LEU A 92 42.88 21.29 -4.45
C LEU A 92 42.87 22.77 -4.05
N LYS A 93 42.96 23.67 -5.04
CA LYS A 93 42.79 25.12 -4.87
C LYS A 93 41.53 25.56 -5.60
N ASP A 94 40.43 25.78 -4.87
CA ASP A 94 39.16 26.34 -5.37
C ASP A 94 38.63 25.69 -6.65
N PHE A 95 38.26 24.41 -6.53
CA PHE A 95 37.93 23.55 -7.67
C PHE A 95 36.55 22.92 -7.51
N ALA A 96 35.81 22.81 -8.63
CA ALA A 96 34.57 22.03 -8.70
C ALA A 96 34.81 20.57 -8.26
N GLU A 97 36.04 20.07 -8.40
CA GLU A 97 36.48 18.73 -7.99
C GLU A 97 36.37 18.47 -6.48
N GLU A 98 36.35 19.51 -5.63
CA GLU A 98 36.12 19.35 -4.18
C GLU A 98 34.74 18.72 -3.90
N PHE A 99 33.77 18.91 -4.80
CA PHE A 99 32.49 18.20 -4.79
C PHE A 99 32.66 16.70 -4.56
N PHE A 100 33.55 16.06 -5.31
CA PHE A 100 33.75 14.60 -5.29
C PHE A 100 34.35 14.11 -3.96
N ILE A 101 35.07 14.99 -3.26
CA ILE A 101 35.66 14.70 -1.96
C ILE A 101 34.58 14.62 -0.88
N ASP A 102 33.55 15.47 -0.94
CA ASP A 102 32.44 15.48 0.02
C ASP A 102 31.31 14.52 -0.37
N GLN A 103 31.00 14.38 -1.66
CA GLN A 103 29.93 13.50 -2.15
C GLN A 103 30.21 12.01 -1.87
N GLY A 104 31.48 11.58 -1.95
CA GLY A 104 31.86 10.19 -1.65
C GLY A 104 31.51 9.78 -0.21
N PRO A 105 32.07 10.44 0.82
CA PRO A 105 31.69 10.22 2.21
C PRO A 105 30.18 10.33 2.46
N ALA A 106 29.49 11.28 1.83
CA ALA A 106 28.04 11.42 1.94
C ALA A 106 27.33 10.11 1.54
N LEU A 107 27.68 9.54 0.38
CA LEU A 107 27.16 8.25 -0.08
C LEU A 107 27.51 7.11 0.89
N TYR A 108 28.76 7.02 1.35
CA TYR A 108 29.14 5.94 2.26
C TYR A 108 28.39 5.97 3.59
N PHE A 109 28.20 7.17 4.18
CA PHE A 109 27.40 7.30 5.39
C PHE A 109 25.92 7.02 5.15
N TYR A 110 25.38 7.37 3.98
CA TYR A 110 24.03 6.98 3.58
C TYR A 110 23.88 5.45 3.54
N PHE A 111 24.81 4.74 2.89
CA PHE A 111 24.79 3.28 2.86
C PHE A 111 24.87 2.66 4.26
N ARG A 112 25.69 3.27 5.15
CA ARG A 112 25.79 2.92 6.57
C ARG A 112 24.57 3.25 7.43
N GLY A 113 23.57 3.95 6.91
CA GLY A 113 22.44 4.43 7.71
C GLY A 113 22.77 5.58 8.66
N ASN A 114 23.97 6.18 8.59
CA ASN A 114 24.31 7.36 9.38
C ASN A 114 23.88 8.63 8.63
N PHE A 115 22.59 8.92 8.69
CA PHE A 115 21.97 9.95 7.86
C PHE A 115 22.40 11.36 8.25
N GLU A 116 22.71 11.65 9.52
CA GLU A 116 23.19 12.96 9.95
C GLU A 116 24.59 13.28 9.39
N LYS A 117 25.52 12.32 9.42
CA LYS A 117 26.84 12.52 8.78
C LYS A 117 26.69 12.60 7.27
N SER A 118 25.80 11.79 6.69
CA SER A 118 25.52 11.85 5.26
C SER A 118 25.01 13.24 4.85
N ALA A 119 24.05 13.81 5.60
CA ALA A 119 23.53 15.16 5.38
C ALA A 119 24.65 16.21 5.43
N ARG A 120 25.50 16.19 6.47
CA ARG A 120 26.59 17.16 6.61
C ARG A 120 27.59 17.14 5.45
N PHE A 121 27.91 15.97 4.92
CA PHE A 121 28.79 15.87 3.75
C PHE A 121 28.05 16.21 2.45
N GLY A 122 26.79 15.78 2.31
CA GLY A 122 25.96 16.09 1.15
C GLY A 122 25.68 17.58 0.98
N GLU A 123 25.43 18.31 2.07
CA GLU A 123 25.24 19.77 2.07
C GLU A 123 26.53 20.49 1.63
N LYS A 124 27.70 20.04 2.09
CA LYS A 124 28.99 20.58 1.61
C LYS A 124 29.21 20.33 0.13
N ALA A 125 28.92 19.12 -0.34
CA ALA A 125 29.01 18.78 -1.75
C ALA A 125 28.06 19.67 -2.57
N PHE A 126 26.82 19.83 -2.13
CA PHE A 126 25.83 20.69 -2.79
C PHE A 126 26.30 22.16 -2.88
N VAL A 127 26.73 22.76 -1.76
CA VAL A 127 27.23 24.15 -1.72
C VAL A 127 28.45 24.33 -2.64
N THR A 128 29.35 23.36 -2.70
CA THR A 128 30.49 23.40 -3.62
C THR A 128 30.04 23.29 -5.08
N ALA A 129 29.10 22.41 -5.41
CA ALA A 129 28.58 22.31 -6.76
C ALA A 129 27.91 23.61 -7.21
N GLU A 130 27.05 24.19 -6.37
CA GLU A 130 26.34 25.45 -6.64
C GLU A 130 27.32 26.62 -6.85
N ARG A 131 28.28 26.78 -5.93
CA ARG A 131 29.29 27.85 -6.00
C ARG A 131 30.12 27.82 -7.29
N HIS A 132 30.37 26.64 -7.84
CA HIS A 132 31.15 26.47 -9.07
C HIS A 132 30.28 26.26 -10.33
N GLY A 133 28.96 26.37 -10.23
CA GLY A 133 28.04 26.14 -11.35
C GLY A 133 28.12 24.71 -11.91
N PHE A 134 28.48 23.73 -11.08
CA PHE A 134 28.60 22.34 -11.49
C PHE A 134 27.23 21.63 -11.45
N THR A 135 26.42 21.86 -12.48
CA THR A 135 25.02 21.43 -12.56
C THR A 135 24.78 19.94 -12.29
N TRP A 136 25.60 19.04 -12.84
CA TRP A 136 25.45 17.60 -12.56
C TRP A 136 25.67 17.30 -11.07
N GLY A 137 26.67 17.94 -10.45
CA GLY A 137 26.96 17.82 -9.03
C GLY A 137 25.79 18.32 -8.15
N GLU A 138 25.15 19.42 -8.54
CA GLU A 138 23.94 19.92 -7.86
C GLU A 138 22.81 18.89 -7.89
N VAL A 139 22.55 18.27 -9.05
CA VAL A 139 21.49 17.24 -9.19
C VAL A 139 21.77 16.05 -8.28
N VAL A 140 22.97 15.46 -8.37
CA VAL A 140 23.26 14.21 -7.63
C VAL A 140 23.44 14.42 -6.13
N SER A 141 23.88 15.59 -5.67
CA SER A 141 23.93 15.91 -4.23
C SER A 141 22.54 16.20 -3.68
N ARG A 142 21.69 16.89 -4.45
CA ARG A 142 20.29 17.15 -4.07
C ARG A 142 19.47 15.87 -4.01
N ASP A 143 19.63 14.97 -4.99
CA ASP A 143 19.02 13.64 -4.99
C ASP A 143 19.45 12.83 -3.75
N LEU A 144 20.75 12.77 -3.45
CA LEU A 144 21.24 12.11 -2.24
C LEU A 144 20.65 12.73 -0.96
N LEU A 145 20.60 14.06 -0.87
CA LEU A 145 19.99 14.76 0.26
C LEU A 145 18.50 14.45 0.39
N ALA A 146 17.77 14.29 -0.72
CA ALA A 146 16.37 13.88 -0.70
C ALA A 146 16.21 12.51 -0.01
N HIS A 147 17.02 11.53 -0.36
CA HIS A 147 17.05 10.23 0.32
C HIS A 147 17.40 10.35 1.80
N VAL A 148 18.42 11.15 2.13
CA VAL A 148 18.86 11.36 3.51
C VAL A 148 17.77 11.99 4.37
N TYR A 149 17.13 13.06 3.89
CA TYR A 149 16.05 13.73 4.61
C TYR A 149 14.82 12.84 4.77
N PHE A 150 14.51 11.98 3.79
CA PHE A 150 13.45 10.97 3.95
C PHE A 150 13.73 10.06 5.16
N HIS A 151 14.95 9.52 5.21
CA HIS A 151 15.33 8.62 6.30
C HIS A 151 15.52 9.33 7.65
N LEU A 152 15.72 10.65 7.67
CA LEU A 152 15.66 11.48 8.88
C LEU A 152 14.23 11.83 9.31
N GLY A 153 13.20 11.40 8.56
CA GLY A 153 11.80 11.72 8.84
C GLY A 153 11.36 13.11 8.37
N ARG A 154 12.13 13.79 7.51
CA ARG A 154 11.74 15.08 6.92
C ARG A 154 11.17 14.86 5.53
N VAL A 155 9.97 14.31 5.46
CA VAL A 155 9.36 13.82 4.21
C VAL A 155 9.07 14.97 3.25
N ARG A 156 8.52 16.09 3.75
CA ARG A 156 8.26 17.27 2.89
C ARG A 156 9.54 17.85 2.32
N THR A 157 10.57 17.97 3.13
CA THR A 157 11.90 18.42 2.69
C THR A 157 12.48 17.47 1.66
N SER A 158 12.40 16.16 1.90
CA SER A 158 12.83 15.15 0.94
C SER A 158 12.18 15.35 -0.43
N PHE A 159 10.86 15.56 -0.47
CA PHE A 159 10.12 15.66 -1.74
C PHE A 159 10.42 16.98 -2.47
N ASP A 160 10.57 18.10 -1.76
CA ASP A 160 11.06 19.35 -2.36
C ASP A 160 12.45 19.17 -3.00
N TYR A 161 13.34 18.42 -2.34
CA TYR A 161 14.65 18.10 -2.91
C TYR A 161 14.55 17.20 -4.15
N PHE A 162 13.71 16.16 -4.14
CA PHE A 162 13.46 15.33 -5.34
C PHE A 162 12.91 16.16 -6.50
N GLU A 163 11.90 16.98 -6.27
CA GLU A 163 11.30 17.82 -7.32
C GLU A 163 12.32 18.79 -7.93
N ARG A 164 13.10 19.47 -7.07
CA ARG A 164 14.16 20.39 -7.53
C ARG A 164 15.30 19.65 -8.22
N ALA A 165 15.63 18.43 -7.81
CA ALA A 165 16.64 17.60 -8.48
C ALA A 165 16.14 17.17 -9.86
N SER A 166 14.90 16.70 -9.95
CA SER A 166 14.26 16.28 -11.21
C SER A 166 14.20 17.43 -12.22
N ARG A 167 13.65 18.59 -11.82
CA ARG A 167 13.60 19.79 -12.69
C ARG A 167 14.98 20.23 -13.20
N GLN A 168 16.02 20.06 -12.38
CA GLN A 168 17.38 20.41 -12.78
C GLN A 168 17.99 19.34 -13.71
N ALA A 169 17.69 18.06 -13.49
CA ALA A 169 18.07 16.97 -14.38
C ALA A 169 17.41 17.08 -15.77
N GLU A 170 16.14 17.50 -15.83
CA GLU A 170 15.44 17.81 -17.08
C GLU A 170 16.14 18.93 -17.86
N LYS A 171 16.48 20.04 -17.19
CA LYS A 171 17.23 21.14 -17.80
C LYS A 171 18.62 20.72 -18.29
N LEU A 172 19.25 19.77 -17.59
CA LEU A 172 20.52 19.17 -18.00
C LEU A 172 20.35 18.23 -19.21
N GLY A 173 19.12 17.82 -19.54
CA GLY A 173 18.83 16.81 -20.56
C GLY A 173 19.22 15.40 -20.14
N ASN A 174 19.26 15.13 -18.83
CA ASN A 174 19.63 13.83 -18.28
C ASN A 174 18.41 13.01 -17.90
N GLU A 175 17.80 12.34 -18.89
CA GLU A 175 16.62 11.49 -18.71
C GLU A 175 16.85 10.34 -17.72
N SER A 176 18.08 9.83 -17.64
CA SER A 176 18.41 8.72 -16.73
C SER A 176 18.37 9.15 -15.27
N LEU A 177 18.82 10.37 -14.95
CA LEU A 177 18.70 10.93 -13.60
C LEU A 177 17.25 11.26 -13.27
N VAL A 178 16.50 11.87 -14.21
CA VAL A 178 15.06 12.14 -14.03
C VAL A 178 14.33 10.85 -13.65
N SER A 179 14.49 9.81 -14.46
CA SER A 179 13.85 8.50 -14.22
C SER A 179 14.25 7.91 -12.86
N ALA A 180 15.53 7.98 -12.46
CA ALA A 180 15.98 7.44 -11.18
C ALA A 180 15.42 8.20 -9.97
N ILE A 181 15.32 9.54 -10.09
CA ILE A 181 14.74 10.43 -9.08
C ILE A 181 13.25 10.14 -8.92
N GLU A 182 12.51 10.05 -10.03
CA GLU A 182 11.07 9.76 -10.04
C GLU A 182 10.76 8.39 -9.42
N VAL A 183 11.57 7.38 -9.72
CA VAL A 183 11.47 6.05 -9.10
C VAL A 183 11.57 6.13 -7.58
N SER A 184 12.57 6.86 -7.08
CA SER A 184 12.78 7.01 -5.64
C SER A 184 11.66 7.81 -4.98
N HIS A 185 11.23 8.91 -5.61
CA HIS A 185 10.15 9.75 -5.13
C HIS A 185 8.82 8.98 -5.03
N LEU A 186 8.40 8.29 -6.11
CA LEU A 186 7.20 7.47 -6.13
C LEU A 186 7.25 6.36 -5.07
N LYS A 187 8.38 5.65 -4.97
CA LYS A 187 8.55 4.60 -3.96
C LYS A 187 8.35 5.16 -2.55
N TYR A 188 8.98 6.27 -2.22
CA TYR A 188 8.88 6.86 -0.88
C TYR A 188 7.50 7.43 -0.58
N ALA A 189 6.83 8.05 -1.54
CA ALA A 189 5.46 8.51 -1.41
C ALA A 189 4.47 7.36 -1.15
N CYS A 190 4.66 6.21 -1.80
CA CYS A 190 3.93 4.98 -1.48
C CYS A 190 4.24 4.47 -0.06
N GLN A 191 5.50 4.51 0.37
CA GLN A 191 5.93 3.99 1.68
C GLN A 191 5.29 4.72 2.86
N VAL A 192 5.11 6.04 2.74
CA VAL A 192 4.45 6.90 3.74
C VAL A 192 2.93 6.99 3.54
N GLY A 193 2.38 6.39 2.48
CA GLY A 193 0.94 6.36 2.22
C GLY A 193 0.35 7.67 1.68
N LEU A 194 1.14 8.49 0.97
CA LEU A 194 0.68 9.79 0.47
C LEU A 194 -0.51 9.67 -0.51
N TRP A 195 -0.56 8.59 -1.28
CA TRP A 195 -1.63 8.36 -2.26
C TRP A 195 -2.66 7.32 -1.84
N GLY A 196 -2.58 6.77 -0.62
CA GLY A 196 -3.62 5.86 -0.15
C GLY A 196 -3.92 4.72 -1.13
N GLY A 197 -5.20 4.54 -1.46
CA GLY A 197 -5.69 3.53 -2.42
C GLY A 197 -5.02 3.56 -3.80
N GLU A 198 -4.63 4.75 -4.26
CA GLU A 198 -4.12 5.03 -5.60
C GLU A 198 -2.66 4.59 -5.82
N SER A 199 -1.95 4.25 -4.74
CA SER A 199 -0.54 3.82 -4.77
C SER A 199 -0.28 2.63 -5.71
N ILE A 200 -1.20 1.68 -5.77
CA ILE A 200 -1.08 0.49 -6.62
C ILE A 200 -1.12 0.87 -8.11
N ARG A 201 -2.12 1.66 -8.51
CA ARG A 201 -2.29 2.07 -9.91
C ARG A 201 -1.06 2.84 -10.41
N ARG A 202 -0.57 3.79 -9.61
CA ARG A 202 0.65 4.56 -9.92
C ARG A 202 1.88 3.68 -10.09
N LEU A 203 2.05 2.67 -9.23
CA LEU A 203 3.15 1.72 -9.35
C LEU A 203 3.02 0.87 -10.62
N GLU A 204 1.83 0.36 -10.92
CA GLU A 204 1.58 -0.44 -12.14
C GLU A 204 1.83 0.36 -13.42
N ASP A 205 1.31 1.59 -13.51
CA ASP A 205 1.55 2.51 -14.62
C ASP A 205 3.06 2.78 -14.81
N SER A 206 3.76 3.01 -13.69
CA SER A 206 5.20 3.31 -13.73
C SER A 206 6.02 2.08 -14.14
N ILE A 207 5.67 0.89 -13.65
CA ILE A 207 6.29 -0.37 -14.07
C ILE A 207 6.09 -0.60 -15.58
N ALA A 208 4.90 -0.27 -16.12
CA ALA A 208 4.62 -0.39 -17.55
C ALA A 208 5.43 0.62 -18.38
N ALA A 209 5.67 1.83 -17.86
CA ALA A 209 6.42 2.88 -18.54
C ALA A 209 7.95 2.67 -18.54
N LEU A 210 8.49 1.89 -17.59
CA LEU A 210 9.93 1.62 -17.51
C LEU A 210 10.46 0.89 -18.76
N LYS A 211 11.63 1.31 -19.26
CA LYS A 211 12.35 0.63 -20.33
C LYS A 211 12.64 -0.83 -19.92
N THR A 212 12.68 -1.75 -20.88
CA THR A 212 12.95 -3.18 -20.63
C THR A 212 14.33 -3.42 -20.01
N SER A 213 15.29 -2.55 -20.30
CA SER A 213 16.63 -2.58 -19.70
C SER A 213 16.70 -2.05 -18.26
N ASP A 214 15.68 -1.34 -17.77
CA ASP A 214 15.65 -0.84 -16.39
C ASP A 214 15.09 -1.87 -15.43
N THR A 215 15.86 -2.94 -15.27
CA THR A 215 15.54 -4.08 -14.41
C THR A 215 15.64 -3.73 -12.92
N TYR A 216 16.54 -2.81 -12.56
CA TYR A 216 16.77 -2.41 -11.17
C TYR A 216 15.57 -1.64 -10.62
N SER A 217 15.13 -0.59 -11.31
CA SER A 217 13.96 0.20 -10.89
C SER A 217 12.69 -0.64 -10.92
N ARG A 218 12.54 -1.52 -11.92
CA ARG A 218 11.41 -2.44 -12.03
C ARG A 218 11.34 -3.38 -10.83
N ALA A 219 12.46 -3.97 -10.42
CA ALA A 219 12.52 -4.81 -9.22
C ALA A 219 12.16 -4.05 -7.94
N GLU A 220 12.64 -2.81 -7.77
CA GLU A 220 12.28 -1.96 -6.63
C GLU A 220 10.78 -1.65 -6.59
N PHE A 221 10.17 -1.30 -7.73
CA PHE A 221 8.72 -1.06 -7.80
C PHE A 221 7.90 -2.32 -7.56
N LEU A 222 8.32 -3.48 -8.06
CA LEU A 222 7.62 -4.74 -7.80
C LEU A 222 7.65 -5.12 -6.31
N MET A 223 8.77 -4.87 -5.62
CA MET A 223 8.86 -5.06 -4.17
C MET A 223 8.00 -4.06 -3.38
N GLU A 224 7.88 -2.82 -3.85
CA GLU A 224 6.97 -1.83 -3.25
C GLU A 224 5.50 -2.15 -3.56
N LEU A 225 5.18 -2.58 -4.78
CA LEU A 225 3.85 -3.04 -5.17
C LEU A 225 3.41 -4.21 -4.31
N SER A 226 4.31 -5.17 -4.06
CA SER A 226 4.06 -6.26 -3.12
C SER A 226 3.69 -5.74 -1.72
N ARG A 227 4.44 -4.77 -1.18
CA ARG A 227 4.10 -4.12 0.10
C ARG A 227 2.72 -3.44 0.06
N GLN A 228 2.39 -2.72 -1.01
CA GLN A 228 1.08 -2.07 -1.15
C GLN A 228 -0.05 -3.10 -1.26
N ARG A 229 0.15 -4.20 -1.97
CA ARG A 229 -0.81 -5.32 -2.05
C ARG A 229 -1.01 -5.99 -0.69
N VAL A 230 0.04 -6.19 0.11
CA VAL A 230 -0.06 -6.65 1.50
C VAL A 230 -0.92 -5.69 2.33
N LEU A 231 -0.74 -4.37 2.18
CA LEU A 231 -1.56 -3.37 2.86
C LEU A 231 -3.05 -3.42 2.45
N ARG A 232 -3.37 -3.93 1.26
CA ARG A 232 -4.74 -4.24 0.80
C ARG A 232 -5.22 -5.64 1.21
N GLY A 233 -4.43 -6.39 1.97
CA GLY A 233 -4.72 -7.77 2.35
C GLY A 233 -4.57 -8.78 1.19
N GLN A 234 -3.96 -8.37 0.08
CA GLN A 234 -3.87 -9.14 -1.16
C GLN A 234 -2.56 -9.95 -1.22
N LEU A 235 -2.39 -10.94 -0.33
CA LEU A 235 -1.12 -11.67 -0.19
C LEU A 235 -0.75 -12.47 -1.44
N THR A 236 -1.74 -13.04 -2.13
CA THR A 236 -1.52 -13.82 -3.36
C THR A 236 -0.95 -12.94 -4.47
N ARG A 237 -1.55 -11.75 -4.69
CA ARG A 237 -1.05 -10.78 -5.69
C ARG A 237 0.28 -10.16 -5.26
N ALA A 238 0.50 -10.00 -3.96
CA ALA A 238 1.78 -9.57 -3.42
C ALA A 238 2.90 -10.59 -3.72
N GLU A 239 2.59 -11.88 -3.67
CA GLU A 239 3.53 -12.95 -4.02
C GLU A 239 3.87 -12.97 -5.51
N GLU A 240 2.88 -12.77 -6.38
CA GLU A 240 3.08 -12.65 -7.84
C GLU A 240 4.09 -11.54 -8.16
N ALA A 241 3.90 -10.35 -7.59
CA ALA A 241 4.85 -9.25 -7.77
C ALA A 241 6.28 -9.59 -7.28
N LEU A 242 6.42 -10.36 -6.18
CA LEU A 242 7.74 -10.79 -5.70
C LEU A 242 8.36 -11.87 -6.58
N LYS A 243 7.57 -12.75 -7.21
CA LYS A 243 8.07 -13.71 -8.21
C LYS A 243 8.64 -12.98 -9.42
N ASP A 244 7.95 -11.96 -9.91
CA ASP A 244 8.47 -11.12 -11.00
C ASP A 244 9.76 -10.39 -10.58
N ALA A 245 9.80 -9.84 -9.37
CA ALA A 245 11.00 -9.21 -8.83
C ALA A 245 12.16 -10.20 -8.70
N PHE A 246 11.90 -11.43 -8.28
CA PHE A 246 12.91 -12.48 -8.10
C PHE A 246 13.68 -12.76 -9.40
N HIS A 247 12.98 -12.89 -10.52
CA HIS A 247 13.60 -13.11 -11.82
C HIS A 247 14.57 -11.98 -12.20
N LEU A 248 14.20 -10.73 -11.91
CA LEU A 248 15.03 -9.56 -12.19
C LEU A 248 16.25 -9.48 -11.26
N VAL A 249 16.05 -9.66 -9.95
CA VAL A 249 17.12 -9.49 -8.95
C VAL A 249 18.23 -10.52 -9.12
N HIS A 250 17.89 -11.76 -9.42
CA HIS A 250 18.89 -12.84 -9.58
C HIS A 250 19.80 -12.64 -10.80
N GLN A 251 19.37 -11.88 -11.81
CA GLN A 251 20.18 -11.58 -12.99
C GLN A 251 21.39 -10.67 -12.65
N PHE A 252 21.28 -9.78 -11.66
CA PHE A 252 22.29 -8.73 -11.40
C PHE A 252 23.12 -8.95 -10.13
N GLN A 253 22.87 -10.04 -9.40
CA GLN A 253 23.62 -10.46 -8.19
C GLN A 253 23.82 -9.35 -7.13
N ASN A 254 22.87 -8.41 -7.03
CA ASN A 254 22.93 -7.33 -6.04
C ASN A 254 22.52 -7.86 -4.66
N LYS A 255 23.51 -8.16 -3.81
CA LYS A 255 23.30 -8.73 -2.46
C LYS A 255 22.29 -7.97 -1.61
N ARG A 256 22.32 -6.62 -1.63
CA ARG A 256 21.41 -5.79 -0.83
C ARG A 256 19.98 -5.86 -1.36
N GLN A 257 19.81 -5.86 -2.67
CA GLN A 257 18.50 -6.00 -3.30
C GLN A 257 17.92 -7.41 -3.07
N THR A 258 18.75 -8.45 -3.18
CA THR A 258 18.39 -9.83 -2.84
C THR A 258 17.99 -9.95 -1.37
N ALA A 259 18.72 -9.32 -0.45
CA ALA A 259 18.34 -9.29 0.96
C ALA A 259 16.95 -8.64 1.16
N ARG A 260 16.68 -7.49 0.54
CA ARG A 260 15.36 -6.84 0.61
C ARG A 260 14.23 -7.72 0.04
N LEU A 261 14.47 -8.39 -1.07
CA LEU A 261 13.53 -9.36 -1.64
C LEU A 261 13.25 -10.50 -0.65
N ASN A 262 14.29 -11.07 -0.05
CA ASN A 262 14.15 -12.11 0.97
C ASN A 262 13.38 -11.61 2.19
N PHE A 263 13.60 -10.37 2.63
CA PHE A 263 12.79 -9.77 3.70
C PHE A 263 11.31 -9.70 3.33
N ARG A 264 10.96 -9.26 2.12
CA ARG A 264 9.56 -9.21 1.66
C ARG A 264 8.93 -10.59 1.56
N LEU A 265 9.65 -11.58 1.02
CA LEU A 265 9.20 -12.97 0.96
C LEU A 265 9.00 -13.57 2.36
N ALA A 266 9.95 -13.34 3.27
CA ALA A 266 9.84 -13.79 4.66
C ALA A 266 8.65 -13.13 5.37
N PHE A 267 8.43 -11.84 5.16
CA PHE A 267 7.28 -11.13 5.74
C PHE A 267 5.95 -11.68 5.21
N LEU A 268 5.87 -12.08 3.95
CA LEU A 268 4.69 -12.74 3.39
C LEU A 268 4.41 -14.08 4.07
N GLN A 269 5.45 -14.93 4.24
CA GLN A 269 5.31 -16.21 4.94
C GLN A 269 4.95 -16.02 6.41
N TYR A 270 5.50 -14.98 7.04
CA TYR A 270 5.10 -14.56 8.38
C TYR A 270 3.60 -14.22 8.41
N LEU A 271 3.07 -13.41 7.50
CA LEU A 271 1.64 -13.10 7.50
C LEU A 271 0.74 -14.34 7.29
N ARG A 272 1.22 -15.37 6.60
CA ARG A 272 0.55 -16.67 6.42
C ARG A 272 0.66 -17.61 7.63
N GLY A 273 1.37 -17.22 8.69
CA GLY A 273 1.66 -18.07 9.85
C GLY A 273 2.71 -19.16 9.60
N GLN A 274 3.47 -19.08 8.50
CA GLN A 274 4.52 -20.05 8.14
C GLN A 274 5.87 -19.65 8.75
N ASP A 275 5.95 -19.64 10.08
CA ASP A 275 7.07 -19.02 10.81
C ASP A 275 8.44 -19.65 10.54
N LEU A 276 8.50 -20.98 10.37
CA LEU A 276 9.76 -21.68 10.04
C LEU A 276 10.27 -21.31 8.64
N ALA A 277 9.38 -21.25 7.64
CA ALA A 277 9.72 -20.85 6.29
C ALA A 277 10.16 -19.38 6.25
N ALA A 278 9.42 -18.51 6.95
CA ALA A 278 9.76 -17.10 7.10
C ALA A 278 11.17 -16.92 7.69
N LEU A 279 11.49 -17.62 8.79
CA LEU A 279 12.79 -17.55 9.45
C LEU A 279 13.94 -18.03 8.55
N GLY A 280 13.75 -19.13 7.82
CA GLY A 280 14.74 -19.65 6.88
C GLY A 280 15.06 -18.65 5.75
N ILE A 281 14.02 -18.11 5.12
CA ILE A 281 14.17 -17.09 4.06
C ILE A 281 14.86 -15.84 4.61
N LEU A 282 14.42 -15.35 5.78
CA LEU A 282 14.96 -14.15 6.41
C LEU A 282 16.46 -14.27 6.68
N ARG A 283 16.89 -15.37 7.31
CA ARG A 283 18.30 -15.62 7.62
C ARG A 283 19.16 -15.77 6.37
N SER A 284 18.63 -16.36 5.30
CA SER A 284 19.33 -16.42 4.01
C SER A 284 19.62 -15.03 3.45
N GLY A 285 18.70 -14.07 3.62
CA GLY A 285 18.90 -12.67 3.26
C GLY A 285 19.93 -11.96 4.14
N MET A 286 19.90 -12.21 5.46
CA MET A 286 20.82 -11.58 6.41
C MET A 286 22.30 -11.90 6.14
N VAL A 287 22.60 -13.13 5.68
CA VAL A 287 23.97 -13.56 5.33
C VAL A 287 24.55 -12.75 4.16
N LEU A 288 23.72 -12.13 3.33
CA LEU A 288 24.15 -11.33 2.18
C LEU A 288 24.60 -9.92 2.58
N LEU A 289 24.23 -9.45 3.77
CA LEU A 289 24.43 -8.07 4.23
C LEU A 289 25.77 -7.91 4.97
N ASP A 290 26.40 -6.75 4.81
CA ASP A 290 27.57 -6.40 5.62
C ASP A 290 27.12 -5.84 6.98
N PRO A 291 27.50 -6.45 8.12
CA PRO A 291 27.03 -6.05 9.45
C PRO A 291 27.51 -4.67 9.90
N GLN A 292 28.52 -4.08 9.25
CA GLN A 292 29.06 -2.74 9.58
C GLN A 292 28.51 -1.64 8.66
N VAL A 293 27.73 -2.00 7.64
CA VAL A 293 27.24 -1.06 6.64
C VAL A 293 25.74 -1.18 6.45
N ASP A 294 25.21 -2.37 6.26
CA ASP A 294 23.80 -2.55 5.92
C ASP A 294 22.85 -2.46 7.13
N HIS A 295 23.17 -1.61 8.11
CA HIS A 295 22.45 -1.45 9.39
C HIS A 295 20.94 -1.27 9.21
N LEU A 296 20.51 -0.42 8.28
CA LEU A 296 19.08 -0.16 8.07
C LEU A 296 18.31 -1.45 7.70
N VAL A 297 18.78 -2.18 6.69
CA VAL A 297 18.11 -3.40 6.21
C VAL A 297 18.27 -4.52 7.25
N MET A 298 19.43 -4.58 7.90
CA MET A 298 19.70 -5.53 8.97
C MET A 298 18.75 -5.32 10.17
N ASN A 299 18.48 -4.08 10.56
CA ASN A 299 17.59 -3.75 11.67
C ASN A 299 16.14 -4.14 11.36
N GLU A 300 15.66 -3.89 10.13
CA GLU A 300 14.35 -4.36 9.67
C GLU A 300 14.23 -5.88 9.77
N MET A 301 15.26 -6.60 9.29
CA MET A 301 15.29 -8.06 9.34
C MET A 301 15.32 -8.60 10.77
N ARG A 302 16.19 -8.07 11.63
CA ARG A 302 16.26 -8.49 13.04
C ARG A 302 14.97 -8.19 13.80
N GLY A 303 14.26 -7.12 13.46
CA GLY A 303 12.94 -6.83 14.02
C GLY A 303 11.92 -7.92 13.68
N LEU A 304 11.90 -8.42 12.44
CA LEU A 304 11.05 -9.54 12.06
C LEU A 304 11.52 -10.87 12.68
N GLU A 305 12.84 -11.10 12.76
CA GLU A 305 13.41 -12.28 13.42
C GLU A 305 13.00 -12.36 14.89
N ALA A 306 13.10 -11.25 15.63
CA ALA A 306 12.67 -11.19 17.03
C ALA A 306 11.19 -11.54 17.20
N ARG A 307 10.32 -11.07 16.29
CA ARG A 307 8.89 -11.43 16.29
C ARG A 307 8.66 -12.92 16.04
N LEU A 308 9.38 -13.50 15.07
CA LEU A 308 9.30 -14.93 14.75
C LEU A 308 9.78 -15.80 15.93
N LEU A 309 10.82 -15.35 16.64
CA LEU A 309 11.39 -16.06 17.79
C LEU A 309 10.69 -15.74 19.12
N LYS A 310 9.68 -14.84 19.13
CA LYS A 310 9.02 -14.32 20.34
C LYS A 310 10.00 -13.74 21.35
N GLN A 311 11.04 -13.07 20.84
CA GLN A 311 12.06 -12.40 21.62
C GLN A 311 11.78 -10.89 21.67
N PRO A 312 12.27 -10.16 22.69
CA PRO A 312 12.25 -8.71 22.64
C PRO A 312 12.98 -8.22 21.38
N PRO A 313 12.54 -7.08 20.79
CA PRO A 313 13.25 -6.51 19.66
C PRO A 313 14.72 -6.29 20.03
N PRO A 314 15.66 -6.49 19.09
CA PRO A 314 17.07 -6.29 19.36
C PRO A 314 17.30 -4.88 19.89
N LEU A 315 18.18 -4.73 20.89
CA LEU A 315 18.70 -3.43 21.29
C LEU A 315 19.39 -2.84 20.07
N ILE A 316 18.75 -1.84 19.48
CA ILE A 316 19.34 -1.05 18.41
C ILE A 316 20.46 -0.22 19.05
N ASP A 317 21.62 -0.07 18.39
CA ASP A 317 22.75 0.73 18.90
C ASP A 317 22.25 2.12 19.37
N GLU A 318 22.80 2.70 20.43
CA GLU A 318 22.25 3.91 21.08
C GLU A 318 21.98 5.04 20.09
N ALA A 319 22.75 5.19 19.02
CA ALA A 319 22.50 6.19 17.98
C ALA A 319 21.21 5.92 17.16
N ASP A 320 20.95 4.66 16.79
CA ASP A 320 19.79 4.22 16.03
C ASP A 320 18.57 3.99 16.95
N ALA A 321 18.77 3.49 18.17
CA ALA A 321 17.77 3.45 19.23
C ALA A 321 17.33 4.87 19.59
N VAL A 322 18.22 5.85 19.68
CA VAL A 322 17.82 7.24 19.90
C VAL A 322 16.95 7.75 18.75
N PHE A 323 17.17 7.36 17.51
CA PHE A 323 16.31 7.72 16.38
C PHE A 323 14.91 7.07 16.47
N TRP A 324 14.83 5.75 16.68
CA TRP A 324 13.56 5.01 16.76
C TRP A 324 12.80 5.20 18.07
N GLN A 325 13.51 5.24 19.20
CA GLN A 325 12.96 5.54 20.53
C GLN A 325 12.51 6.99 20.61
N LYS A 326 13.20 7.97 20.00
CA LYS A 326 12.66 9.33 19.86
C LYS A 326 11.44 9.37 18.96
N ARG A 327 11.35 8.55 17.90
CA ARG A 327 10.15 8.46 17.03
C ARG A 327 8.94 7.91 17.80
N LEU A 328 9.09 6.77 18.49
CA LEU A 328 8.05 6.17 19.33
C LEU A 328 7.68 7.06 20.54
N ASN A 329 8.67 7.63 21.24
CA ASN A 329 8.43 8.50 22.40
C ASN A 329 7.88 9.88 22.01
N ALA A 330 8.24 10.44 20.84
CA ALA A 330 7.64 11.69 20.34
C ALA A 330 6.17 11.51 19.96
N ARG A 331 5.81 10.33 19.44
CA ARG A 331 4.43 9.92 19.15
C ARG A 331 3.60 9.70 20.42
N ALA A 332 4.18 9.08 21.45
CA ALA A 332 3.49 8.80 22.72
C ALA A 332 3.20 10.04 23.60
N VAL A 333 3.94 11.15 23.42
CA VAL A 333 3.85 12.33 24.30
C VAL A 333 3.45 13.60 23.54
N GLY A 334 3.08 13.51 22.26
CA GLY A 334 2.61 14.65 21.46
C GLY A 334 3.62 15.80 21.32
N ARG A 335 4.91 15.56 21.59
CA ARG A 335 5.96 16.58 21.54
C ARG A 335 6.62 16.56 20.16
N THR A 336 6.22 17.53 19.35
CA THR A 336 6.77 17.87 18.04
C THR A 336 8.26 18.18 18.12
N ASN A 337 9.09 17.45 17.38
CA ASN A 337 10.37 17.98 16.84
C ASN A 337 11.10 17.07 15.83
N MET A 338 10.57 15.92 15.39
CA MET A 338 11.27 15.06 14.41
C MET A 338 10.43 14.57 13.22
N LEU A 339 9.10 14.42 13.36
CA LEU A 339 8.14 14.25 12.25
C LEU A 339 6.87 15.02 12.65
N PRO A 340 6.50 16.11 11.96
CA PRO A 340 5.19 16.71 12.13
C PRO A 340 4.10 15.69 11.79
N LEU A 341 2.99 15.72 12.53
CA LEU A 341 1.79 14.95 12.19
C LEU A 341 1.42 15.23 10.72
N GLY A 342 1.15 14.17 9.95
CA GLY A 342 0.83 14.25 8.53
C GLY A 342 2.02 14.18 7.56
N GLU A 343 3.27 14.06 8.02
CA GLU A 343 4.40 13.74 7.12
C GLU A 343 4.53 12.24 6.79
N ASP A 344 3.99 11.37 7.64
CA ASP A 344 3.93 9.92 7.42
C ASP A 344 2.50 9.38 7.63
N PRO A 345 1.55 9.68 6.72
CA PRO A 345 0.13 9.32 6.88
C PRO A 345 -0.12 7.84 7.21
N LEU A 346 0.64 6.93 6.61
CA LEU A 346 0.54 5.50 6.90
C LEU A 346 1.08 5.21 8.31
N GLY A 347 2.22 5.77 8.69
CA GLY A 347 2.74 5.62 10.06
C GLY A 347 1.79 6.21 11.11
N ASP A 348 1.17 7.35 10.83
CA ASP A 348 0.18 7.99 11.69
C ASP A 348 -1.07 7.10 11.82
N LEU A 349 -1.52 6.47 10.72
CA LEU A 349 -2.60 5.47 10.77
C LEU A 349 -2.23 4.26 11.63
N MET A 350 -0.99 3.77 11.53
CA MET A 350 -0.54 2.63 12.34
C MET A 350 -0.55 2.95 13.84
N ASP A 351 -0.19 4.18 14.22
CA ASP A 351 -0.26 4.64 15.61
C ASP A 351 -1.72 4.84 16.05
N LEU A 352 -2.56 5.38 15.17
CA LEU A 352 -3.97 5.63 15.44
C LEU A 352 -4.73 4.32 15.73
N ILE A 353 -4.36 3.21 15.08
CA ILE A 353 -4.92 1.88 15.36
C ILE A 353 -4.72 1.49 16.83
N GLU A 354 -3.56 1.82 17.42
CA GLU A 354 -3.22 1.45 18.80
C GLU A 354 -3.90 2.37 19.83
N VAL A 355 -4.06 3.65 19.51
CA VAL A 355 -4.51 4.67 20.46
C VAL A 355 -6.01 4.97 20.37
N ALA A 356 -6.57 4.96 19.16
CA ALA A 356 -7.96 5.33 18.87
C ALA A 356 -8.48 4.56 17.63
N PRO A 357 -8.68 3.23 17.73
CA PRO A 357 -9.05 2.36 16.61
C PRO A 357 -10.34 2.80 15.89
N GLU A 358 -11.28 3.42 16.61
CA GLU A 358 -12.51 3.98 16.04
C GLU A 358 -12.26 5.10 15.04
N LYS A 359 -11.20 5.89 15.22
CA LYS A 359 -10.78 6.94 14.29
C LYS A 359 -9.94 6.39 13.13
N ALA A 360 -9.26 5.27 13.32
CA ALA A 360 -8.51 4.59 12.28
C ALA A 360 -9.41 3.86 11.27
N ALA A 361 -10.55 3.34 11.73
CA ALA A 361 -11.49 2.55 10.92
C ALA A 361 -11.96 3.27 9.63
N PRO A 362 -12.41 4.54 9.67
CA PRO A 362 -12.77 5.29 8.47
C PRO A 362 -11.65 5.41 7.43
N VAL A 363 -10.40 5.60 7.88
CA VAL A 363 -9.24 5.71 6.99
C VAL A 363 -8.94 4.37 6.33
N ILE A 364 -9.02 3.26 7.08
CA ILE A 364 -8.85 1.91 6.54
C ILE A 364 -9.90 1.61 5.47
N LEU A 365 -11.16 1.99 5.72
CA LEU A 365 -12.26 1.80 4.78
C LEU A 365 -12.06 2.63 3.49
N ARG A 366 -11.73 3.91 3.64
CA ARG A 366 -11.58 4.85 2.51
C ARG A 366 -10.37 4.51 1.64
N GLU A 367 -9.21 4.27 2.26
CA GLU A 367 -7.95 4.01 1.55
C GLU A 367 -7.72 2.52 1.25
N GLU A 368 -8.71 1.68 1.58
CA GLU A 368 -8.70 0.24 1.36
C GLU A 368 -7.58 -0.51 2.09
N TYR A 369 -7.09 -0.03 3.24
CA TYR A 369 -6.03 -0.67 4.02
C TYR A 369 -6.47 -1.98 4.72
N TRP A 370 -7.11 -2.90 4.00
CA TRP A 370 -7.71 -4.13 4.54
C TRP A 370 -6.71 -5.03 5.25
N GLY A 371 -5.43 -5.02 4.84
CA GLY A 371 -4.38 -5.75 5.52
C GLY A 371 -4.12 -5.28 6.96
N LEU A 372 -4.64 -4.11 7.34
CA LEU A 372 -4.61 -3.60 8.71
C LEU A 372 -5.83 -4.00 9.55
N LEU A 373 -6.86 -4.59 8.94
CA LEU A 373 -8.05 -5.05 9.67
C LEU A 373 -7.71 -6.05 10.78
N PRO A 374 -6.86 -7.08 10.56
CA PRO A 374 -6.52 -8.00 11.64
C PRO A 374 -5.97 -7.29 12.87
N ARG A 375 -5.08 -6.32 12.66
CA ARG A 375 -4.51 -5.52 13.75
C ARG A 375 -5.57 -4.66 14.45
N LEU A 376 -6.44 -4.00 13.68
CA LEU A 376 -7.54 -3.19 14.21
C LEU A 376 -8.55 -4.00 15.04
N LEU A 377 -8.74 -5.27 14.69
CA LEU A 377 -9.70 -6.18 15.31
C LEU A 377 -9.09 -7.06 16.41
N GLY A 378 -7.78 -7.05 16.59
CA GLY A 378 -7.08 -7.94 17.52
C GLY A 378 -7.09 -9.40 17.07
N LEU A 379 -7.07 -9.64 15.75
CA LEU A 379 -7.00 -10.97 15.16
C LEU A 379 -5.56 -11.46 15.06
N ASP A 380 -5.36 -12.74 15.35
CA ASP A 380 -4.08 -13.42 15.12
C ASP A 380 -3.91 -13.76 13.63
N ARG A 381 -2.65 -13.90 13.19
CA ARG A 381 -2.29 -14.20 11.78
C ARG A 381 -2.89 -15.53 11.28
N SER A 382 -3.09 -16.48 12.19
CA SER A 382 -3.66 -17.81 11.91
C SER A 382 -5.18 -17.85 12.02
N ASP A 383 -5.83 -16.75 12.40
CA ASP A 383 -7.27 -16.74 12.57
C ASP A 383 -7.99 -16.74 11.22
N ASN A 384 -8.95 -17.64 11.10
CA ASN A 384 -10.01 -17.49 10.11
C ASN A 384 -11.07 -16.58 10.72
N ALA A 385 -11.42 -15.49 10.06
CA ALA A 385 -12.41 -14.56 10.58
C ALA A 385 -13.39 -14.10 9.51
N LEU A 386 -14.65 -13.98 9.90
CA LEU A 386 -15.72 -13.37 9.13
C LEU A 386 -16.06 -12.02 9.77
N ILE A 387 -15.85 -10.95 9.04
CA ILE A 387 -15.99 -9.57 9.53
C ILE A 387 -17.23 -8.96 8.88
N VAL A 388 -18.24 -8.69 9.71
CA VAL A 388 -19.52 -8.07 9.30
C VAL A 388 -19.73 -6.76 10.05
N GLY A 389 -20.50 -5.85 9.46
CA GLY A 389 -20.77 -4.53 10.05
C GLY A 389 -19.70 -3.47 9.79
N PHE A 390 -18.44 -3.86 9.51
CA PHE A 390 -17.38 -2.90 9.18
C PHE A 390 -17.55 -2.24 7.80
N ILE A 391 -18.06 -3.00 6.82
CA ILE A 391 -18.29 -2.52 5.45
C ILE A 391 -19.82 -2.42 5.26
N PRO A 392 -20.37 -1.24 4.94
CA PRO A 392 -21.80 -1.09 4.72
C PRO A 392 -22.29 -2.05 3.63
N LYS A 393 -23.28 -2.90 3.95
CA LYS A 393 -23.85 -3.93 3.05
C LYS A 393 -22.83 -4.93 2.49
N GLY A 394 -21.63 -4.98 3.08
CA GLY A 394 -20.53 -5.83 2.68
C GLY A 394 -19.99 -6.68 3.83
N LEU A 395 -18.98 -7.49 3.52
CA LEU A 395 -18.24 -8.26 4.51
C LEU A 395 -16.78 -8.43 4.09
N ALA A 396 -15.93 -8.78 5.05
CA ALA A 396 -14.56 -9.20 4.79
C ALA A 396 -14.31 -10.60 5.36
N LEU A 397 -13.48 -11.37 4.68
CA LEU A 397 -13.03 -12.70 5.06
C LEU A 397 -11.53 -12.62 5.31
N SER A 398 -11.07 -13.06 6.48
CA SER A 398 -9.66 -13.23 6.80
C SER A 398 -9.33 -14.71 6.79
N ALA A 399 -8.44 -15.16 5.91
CA ALA A 399 -8.05 -16.56 5.83
C ALA A 399 -6.56 -16.66 5.49
N ALA A 400 -5.78 -17.33 6.35
CA ALA A 400 -4.32 -17.47 6.18
C ALA A 400 -3.60 -16.13 5.88
N GLY A 401 -4.02 -15.06 6.54
CA GLY A 401 -3.50 -13.69 6.35
C GLY A 401 -4.01 -12.94 5.12
N GLU A 402 -4.70 -13.59 4.19
CA GLU A 402 -5.36 -12.95 3.05
C GLU A 402 -6.71 -12.34 3.49
N ILE A 403 -7.00 -11.12 3.04
CA ILE A 403 -8.27 -10.45 3.30
C ILE A 403 -9.07 -10.32 2.00
N THR A 404 -10.16 -11.06 1.90
CA THR A 404 -11.09 -10.98 0.78
C THR A 404 -12.27 -10.09 1.15
N VAL A 405 -12.47 -9.00 0.39
CA VAL A 405 -13.53 -8.02 0.65
C VAL A 405 -14.66 -8.16 -0.37
N LYS A 406 -15.90 -8.24 0.13
CA LYS A 406 -17.14 -8.11 -0.64
C LYS A 406 -17.79 -6.79 -0.26
N ARG A 407 -17.76 -5.80 -1.14
CA ARG A 407 -18.30 -4.45 -0.86
C ARG A 407 -19.81 -4.39 -0.79
N GLN A 408 -20.50 -5.38 -1.36
CA GLN A 408 -21.95 -5.42 -1.43
C GLN A 408 -22.46 -6.86 -1.39
N GLY A 409 -23.77 -7.01 -1.25
CA GLY A 409 -24.45 -8.30 -1.30
C GLY A 409 -24.74 -8.90 0.07
N LEU A 410 -24.23 -8.33 1.17
CA LEU A 410 -24.66 -8.72 2.51
C LEU A 410 -26.01 -8.07 2.83
N THR A 411 -27.06 -8.88 2.82
CA THR A 411 -28.40 -8.47 3.26
C THR A 411 -28.56 -8.64 4.77
N ASN A 412 -29.53 -7.94 5.38
CA ASN A 412 -29.87 -8.15 6.80
C ASN A 412 -30.23 -9.60 7.11
N LEU A 413 -30.86 -10.28 6.15
CA LEU A 413 -31.19 -11.70 6.26
C LEU A 413 -29.92 -12.56 6.33
N MET A 414 -28.95 -12.29 5.47
CA MET A 414 -27.67 -13.00 5.48
C MET A 414 -26.87 -12.72 6.76
N ALA A 415 -26.87 -11.48 7.25
CA ALA A 415 -26.22 -11.14 8.51
C ALA A 415 -26.84 -11.92 9.69
N ARG A 416 -28.18 -12.03 9.75
CA ARG A 416 -28.88 -12.87 10.73
C ARG A 416 -28.53 -14.35 10.59
N LEU A 417 -28.48 -14.85 9.35
CA LEU A 417 -28.11 -16.23 9.06
C LEU A 417 -26.67 -16.54 9.52
N ILE A 418 -25.72 -15.65 9.23
CA ILE A 418 -24.32 -15.76 9.70
C ILE A 418 -24.25 -15.83 11.22
N ARG A 419 -24.97 -14.94 11.93
CA ARG A 419 -25.01 -14.93 13.40
C ARG A 419 -25.54 -16.24 13.97
N SER A 420 -26.68 -16.72 13.44
CA SER A 420 -27.28 -17.98 13.86
C SER A 420 -26.31 -19.16 13.64
N LEU A 421 -25.70 -19.25 12.46
CA LEU A 421 -24.73 -20.31 12.11
C LEU A 421 -23.41 -20.23 12.90
N SER A 422 -23.02 -19.04 13.38
CA SER A 422 -21.83 -18.87 14.23
C SER A 422 -22.04 -19.39 15.66
N GLY A 423 -23.29 -19.51 16.10
CA GLY A 423 -23.66 -19.98 17.44
C GLY A 423 -23.57 -21.49 17.65
N GLY A 424 -23.24 -22.28 16.62
CA GLY A 424 -23.11 -23.73 16.70
C GLY A 424 -23.83 -24.47 15.58
N LEU A 425 -24.07 -25.77 15.79
CA LEU A 425 -24.90 -26.57 14.90
C LEU A 425 -26.35 -26.10 15.01
N LYS A 426 -26.99 -25.94 13.85
CA LYS A 426 -28.38 -25.51 13.71
C LYS A 426 -29.10 -26.40 12.72
N SER A 427 -30.19 -27.02 13.19
CA SER A 427 -31.14 -27.73 12.34
C SER A 427 -31.84 -26.77 11.37
N LYS A 428 -32.48 -27.32 10.33
CA LYS A 428 -33.28 -26.52 9.39
C LYS A 428 -34.41 -25.77 10.11
N GLU A 429 -35.05 -26.39 11.08
CA GLU A 429 -36.13 -25.79 11.88
C GLU A 429 -35.64 -24.61 12.72
N GLU A 430 -34.52 -24.76 13.42
CA GLU A 430 -33.90 -23.69 14.20
C GLU A 430 -33.53 -22.51 13.30
N LEU A 431 -32.92 -22.76 12.13
CA LEU A 431 -32.55 -21.69 11.20
C LEU A 431 -33.78 -20.94 10.68
N VAL A 432 -34.84 -21.65 10.29
CA VAL A 432 -36.07 -21.02 9.78
C VAL A 432 -36.72 -20.17 10.87
N THR A 433 -36.75 -20.66 12.10
CA THR A 433 -37.32 -19.96 13.25
C THR A 433 -36.47 -18.75 13.64
N GLU A 434 -35.16 -18.89 13.79
CA GLU A 434 -34.26 -17.82 14.25
C GLU A 434 -34.07 -16.71 13.20
N VAL A 435 -33.99 -17.06 11.91
CA VAL A 435 -33.64 -16.12 10.84
C VAL A 435 -34.89 -15.49 10.21
N TRP A 436 -36.01 -16.23 10.08
CA TRP A 436 -37.24 -15.71 9.48
C TRP A 436 -38.39 -15.52 10.49
N GLY A 437 -38.37 -16.19 11.64
CA GLY A 437 -39.48 -16.15 12.61
C GLY A 437 -40.69 -16.98 12.21
N TYR A 438 -40.52 -17.93 11.28
CA TYR A 438 -41.61 -18.80 10.81
C TYR A 438 -41.65 -20.10 11.60
N GLN A 439 -42.85 -20.67 11.71
CA GLN A 439 -43.00 -22.07 12.09
C GLN A 439 -42.55 -22.96 10.93
N TYR A 440 -41.67 -23.91 11.20
CA TYR A 440 -41.05 -24.73 10.18
C TYR A 440 -42.07 -25.65 9.47
N ASP A 441 -41.90 -25.75 8.16
CA ASP A 441 -42.68 -26.59 7.24
C ASP A 441 -41.73 -26.97 6.09
N PRO A 442 -41.30 -28.24 5.98
CA PRO A 442 -40.33 -28.69 4.98
C PRO A 442 -40.73 -28.34 3.54
N LEU A 443 -42.01 -28.43 3.19
CA LEU A 443 -42.47 -28.19 1.81
C LEU A 443 -42.33 -26.73 1.38
N ARG A 444 -42.41 -25.81 2.36
CA ARG A 444 -42.35 -24.36 2.11
C ARG A 444 -40.94 -23.81 2.30
N HIS A 445 -40.23 -24.29 3.31
CA HIS A 445 -39.04 -23.61 3.80
C HIS A 445 -37.72 -24.22 3.32
N ASP A 446 -37.68 -25.49 2.91
CA ASP A 446 -36.43 -26.11 2.44
C ASP A 446 -35.86 -25.39 1.22
N SER A 447 -36.69 -25.10 0.21
CA SER A 447 -36.26 -24.39 -0.99
C SER A 447 -35.76 -22.96 -0.69
N LEU A 448 -36.37 -22.30 0.30
CA LEU A 448 -36.01 -20.97 0.77
C LEU A 448 -34.67 -20.99 1.50
N LEU A 449 -34.49 -21.93 2.44
CA LEU A 449 -33.25 -22.11 3.18
C LEU A 449 -32.10 -22.49 2.25
N HIS A 450 -32.31 -23.44 1.33
CA HIS A 450 -31.32 -23.82 0.34
C HIS A 450 -30.88 -22.64 -0.54
N ARG A 451 -31.81 -21.78 -0.97
CA ARG A 451 -31.48 -20.58 -1.75
C ARG A 451 -30.68 -19.57 -0.93
N ALA A 452 -31.05 -19.36 0.33
CA ALA A 452 -30.33 -18.46 1.23
C ALA A 452 -28.90 -18.95 1.49
N LEU A 453 -28.73 -20.24 1.82
CA LEU A 453 -27.42 -20.87 2.04
C LEU A 453 -26.58 -20.89 0.77
N ALA A 454 -27.17 -21.16 -0.40
CA ALA A 454 -26.45 -21.11 -1.67
C ALA A 454 -25.95 -19.69 -2.00
N THR A 455 -26.75 -18.67 -1.68
CA THR A 455 -26.33 -17.28 -1.88
C THR A 455 -25.25 -16.88 -0.86
N LEU A 456 -25.36 -17.34 0.38
CA LEU A 456 -24.33 -17.15 1.39
C LEU A 456 -23.00 -17.81 0.98
N ARG A 457 -23.03 -19.05 0.47
CA ARG A 457 -21.83 -19.72 -0.06
C ARG A 457 -21.13 -18.90 -1.14
N LYS A 458 -21.89 -18.37 -2.10
CA LYS A 458 -21.34 -17.48 -3.14
C LYS A 458 -20.70 -16.22 -2.55
N LEU A 459 -21.27 -15.68 -1.48
CA LEU A 459 -20.72 -14.51 -0.80
C LEU A 459 -19.45 -14.84 -0.01
N LEU A 460 -19.35 -16.06 0.54
CA LEU A 460 -18.18 -16.56 1.25
C LEU A 460 -17.05 -17.02 0.33
N ALA A 461 -17.26 -17.14 -0.99
CA ALA A 461 -16.23 -17.54 -1.93
C ALA A 461 -14.97 -16.63 -1.86
N PRO A 462 -13.75 -17.19 -1.77
CA PRO A 462 -13.41 -18.61 -2.03
C PRO A 462 -13.45 -19.55 -0.80
N GLN A 463 -13.97 -19.11 0.35
CA GLN A 463 -14.12 -19.91 1.57
C GLN A 463 -15.54 -20.52 1.69
N GLU A 464 -16.06 -21.16 0.64
CA GLU A 464 -17.41 -21.72 0.70
C GLU A 464 -17.53 -22.90 1.69
N ASP A 465 -16.41 -23.55 1.96
CA ASP A 465 -16.23 -24.67 2.90
C ASP A 465 -16.42 -24.26 4.36
N TRP A 466 -16.33 -22.97 4.68
CA TRP A 466 -16.66 -22.45 6.01
C TRP A 466 -18.13 -22.71 6.38
N LEU A 467 -19.02 -22.90 5.40
CA LEU A 467 -20.39 -23.32 5.66
C LEU A 467 -20.51 -24.84 5.60
N GLN A 468 -20.50 -25.48 6.77
CA GLN A 468 -20.56 -26.92 6.91
C GLN A 468 -22.00 -27.45 6.98
N PHE A 469 -22.17 -28.68 6.52
CA PHE A 469 -23.39 -29.46 6.62
C PHE A 469 -23.00 -30.89 6.99
N ASP A 470 -23.55 -31.44 8.06
CA ASP A 470 -23.23 -32.78 8.57
C ASP A 470 -24.21 -33.87 8.09
N GLY A 471 -25.23 -33.50 7.30
CA GLY A 471 -26.30 -34.37 6.86
C GLY A 471 -27.67 -33.95 7.38
N GLU A 472 -27.73 -33.28 8.54
CA GLU A 472 -28.98 -32.82 9.15
C GLU A 472 -28.96 -31.34 9.54
N SER A 473 -27.80 -30.85 9.97
CA SER A 473 -27.62 -29.52 10.54
C SER A 473 -26.54 -28.72 9.80
N TYR A 474 -26.65 -27.40 9.86
CA TYR A 474 -25.68 -26.47 9.31
C TYR A 474 -24.94 -25.74 10.42
N ARG A 475 -23.70 -25.33 10.14
CA ARG A 475 -22.91 -24.46 11.01
C ARG A 475 -21.90 -23.66 10.23
N LEU A 476 -21.42 -22.58 10.82
CA LEU A 476 -20.12 -22.03 10.44
C LEU A 476 -19.02 -22.92 11.04
N HIS A 477 -17.94 -23.14 10.29
CA HIS A 477 -16.81 -23.94 10.72
C HIS A 477 -16.27 -23.42 12.06
N SER A 478 -15.94 -24.31 13.00
CA SER A 478 -15.54 -23.96 14.38
C SER A 478 -14.33 -23.03 14.47
N SER A 479 -13.43 -23.09 13.48
CA SER A 479 -12.24 -22.23 13.43
C SER A 479 -12.53 -20.79 12.98
N VAL A 480 -13.73 -20.49 12.51
CA VAL A 480 -14.08 -19.15 11.99
C VAL A 480 -14.60 -18.26 13.11
N LYS A 481 -13.85 -17.21 13.42
CA LYS A 481 -14.24 -16.16 14.38
C LYS A 481 -15.18 -15.16 13.70
N LEU A 482 -16.39 -14.99 14.22
CA LEU A 482 -17.29 -13.92 13.77
C LEU A 482 -16.94 -12.61 14.50
N HIS A 483 -16.54 -11.59 13.74
CA HIS A 483 -16.41 -10.23 14.23
C HIS A 483 -17.57 -9.39 13.69
N ASP A 484 -18.51 -9.06 14.58
CA ASP A 484 -19.69 -8.26 14.28
C ASP A 484 -19.54 -6.90 14.97
N ARG A 485 -19.13 -5.87 14.20
CA ARG A 485 -18.91 -4.52 14.73
C ARG A 485 -20.04 -3.59 14.28
N MET A 486 -21.18 -3.61 14.98
CA MET A 486 -22.22 -2.57 14.91
C MET A 486 -21.86 -1.27 15.67
N ASN A 487 -20.75 -1.23 16.43
CA ASN A 487 -20.40 -0.10 17.30
C ASN A 487 -19.45 0.95 16.68
N LEU A 488 -19.20 0.91 15.37
CA LEU A 488 -18.44 1.96 14.67
C LEU A 488 -19.35 2.88 13.83
N ASP A 489 -20.67 2.71 13.97
CA ASP A 489 -21.70 3.27 13.08
C ASP A 489 -21.74 4.80 13.06
N GLU A 490 -21.37 5.49 14.15
CA GLU A 490 -21.35 6.96 14.19
C GLU A 490 -20.13 7.59 13.49
N ALA A 491 -19.00 6.87 13.37
CA ALA A 491 -17.77 7.41 12.74
C ALA A 491 -17.60 6.98 11.28
N ILE A 492 -18.18 5.85 10.88
CA ILE A 492 -18.09 5.30 9.52
C ILE A 492 -19.08 5.98 8.56
N THR A 493 -20.25 6.39 9.06
CA THR A 493 -21.30 7.05 8.26
C THR A 493 -20.80 8.33 7.59
N ASP A 494 -20.00 9.15 8.28
CA ASP A 494 -19.43 10.39 7.74
C ASP A 494 -18.35 10.15 6.67
N ALA A 495 -17.57 9.07 6.76
CA ALA A 495 -16.52 8.77 5.78
C ALA A 495 -17.05 8.11 4.50
N VAL A 496 -18.16 7.38 4.59
CA VAL A 496 -18.83 6.75 3.43
C VAL A 496 -19.62 7.78 2.62
N ALA A 497 -20.16 8.83 3.27
CA ALA A 497 -20.84 9.93 2.59
C ALA A 497 -19.95 10.65 1.55
N GLY A 498 -18.62 10.61 1.70
CA GLY A 498 -17.68 11.19 0.75
C GLY A 498 -17.34 10.33 -0.49
N THR A 499 -17.90 9.13 -0.66
CA THR A 499 -17.49 8.18 -1.74
C THR A 499 -18.61 7.72 -2.68
N ILE A 500 -19.81 8.28 -2.60
CA ILE A 500 -20.84 8.10 -3.64
C ILE A 500 -21.48 9.47 -3.92
N THR A 501 -20.90 10.24 -4.82
CA THR A 501 -21.59 11.37 -5.46
C THR A 501 -22.10 10.92 -6.83
N GLU A 502 -23.32 10.40 -6.87
CA GLU A 502 -24.24 10.78 -7.95
C GLU A 502 -25.23 11.79 -7.36
N PRO A 503 -25.48 12.93 -8.03
CA PRO A 503 -26.24 14.03 -7.46
C PRO A 503 -27.70 13.60 -7.34
N THR A 504 -28.17 13.38 -6.11
CA THR A 504 -29.60 13.24 -5.83
C THR A 504 -30.06 14.52 -5.13
N PRO A 505 -31.20 15.13 -5.54
CA PRO A 505 -31.61 16.44 -5.04
C PRO A 505 -31.92 16.40 -3.54
N GLU A 506 -31.65 17.51 -2.87
CA GLU A 506 -31.89 17.72 -1.45
C GLU A 506 -33.30 17.29 -1.03
N PRO A 507 -33.45 16.47 0.03
CA PRO A 507 -34.76 16.17 0.58
C PRO A 507 -35.28 17.41 1.30
N THR A 508 -36.34 17.99 0.75
CA THR A 508 -37.08 19.08 1.36
C THR A 508 -37.64 18.61 2.70
N GLU A 509 -37.29 19.32 3.76
CA GLU A 509 -37.93 19.23 5.06
C GLU A 509 -39.44 19.36 4.86
N THR A 510 -40.22 18.32 5.19
CA THR A 510 -41.61 18.39 5.69
C THR A 510 -42.32 17.03 5.66
N VAL A 511 -41.88 16.02 6.44
CA VAL A 511 -42.83 14.96 6.88
C VAL A 511 -42.45 14.36 8.24
N ALA A 512 -42.06 15.19 9.22
CA ALA A 512 -41.77 14.73 10.59
C ALA A 512 -42.94 14.94 11.58
N ALA A 513 -44.15 15.26 11.11
CA ALA A 513 -45.27 15.60 12.00
C ALA A 513 -46.60 14.95 11.59
N ALA A 514 -46.69 13.61 11.68
CA ALA A 514 -47.97 12.89 11.75
C ALA A 514 -47.80 11.44 12.26
N ALA A 515 -47.22 11.27 13.44
CA ALA A 515 -47.24 9.99 14.14
C ALA A 515 -48.49 9.92 15.05
N LYS A 516 -49.59 9.35 14.53
CA LYS A 516 -50.67 8.77 15.35
C LYS A 516 -51.11 7.45 14.75
N ASN A 517 -50.96 6.38 15.55
CA ASN A 517 -51.53 5.03 15.47
C ASN A 517 -52.08 4.60 14.10
N PHE A 518 -51.24 3.93 13.30
CA PHE A 518 -51.66 3.16 12.14
C PHE A 518 -51.70 1.68 12.52
N ASP A 519 -52.90 1.09 12.55
CA ASP A 519 -53.13 -0.31 12.87
C ASP A 519 -52.71 -1.16 11.66
N TYR A 520 -51.68 -1.99 11.82
CA TYR A 520 -51.17 -2.84 10.74
C TYR A 520 -52.17 -3.96 10.47
N ASP A 521 -52.67 -4.05 9.24
CA ASP A 521 -53.54 -5.16 8.84
C ASP A 521 -52.67 -6.42 8.70
N THR A 522 -52.84 -7.38 9.62
CA THR A 522 -52.10 -8.63 9.67
C THR A 522 -52.35 -9.53 8.46
N LYS A 523 -53.38 -9.25 7.65
CA LYS A 523 -53.68 -9.96 6.40
C LYS A 523 -52.94 -9.38 5.20
N LEU A 524 -52.30 -8.22 5.34
CA LEU A 524 -51.52 -7.57 4.29
C LEU A 524 -50.02 -7.73 4.54
N ASN A 525 -49.24 -7.81 3.48
CA ASN A 525 -47.79 -7.86 3.61
C ASN A 525 -47.23 -6.49 4.07
N HIS A 526 -46.01 -6.48 4.58
CA HIS A 526 -45.41 -5.27 5.13
C HIS A 526 -45.35 -4.10 4.13
N ARG A 527 -45.06 -4.37 2.85
CA ARG A 527 -45.00 -3.33 1.80
C ARG A 527 -46.37 -2.74 1.50
N GLN A 528 -47.40 -3.57 1.46
CA GLN A 528 -48.78 -3.14 1.28
C GLN A 528 -49.25 -2.24 2.43
N ASN A 529 -48.90 -2.59 3.68
CA ASN A 529 -49.17 -1.74 4.84
C ASN A 529 -48.37 -0.41 4.78
N LEU A 530 -47.10 -0.44 4.38
CA LEU A 530 -46.31 0.78 4.19
C LEU A 530 -46.88 1.69 3.10
N PHE A 531 -47.37 1.12 1.99
CA PHE A 531 -48.05 1.87 0.95
C PHE A 531 -49.31 2.55 1.49
N LEU A 532 -50.15 1.82 2.24
CA LEU A 532 -51.36 2.40 2.85
C LEU A 532 -51.04 3.46 3.92
N LYS A 533 -49.85 3.42 4.52
CA LYS A 533 -49.42 4.42 5.49
C LYS A 533 -48.87 5.68 4.83
N ASN A 534 -47.97 5.51 3.86
CA ASN A 534 -47.09 6.58 3.40
C ASN A 534 -47.50 7.19 2.05
N TRP A 535 -48.37 6.54 1.27
CA TRP A 535 -48.79 7.07 -0.03
C TRP A 535 -50.09 7.89 0.11
N PRO A 536 -50.16 9.14 -0.39
CA PRO A 536 -51.36 9.97 -0.27
C PRO A 536 -52.61 9.30 -0.84
N ALA A 537 -53.75 9.46 -0.18
CA ALA A 537 -54.98 8.74 -0.52
C ALA A 537 -55.57 9.16 -1.88
N ASP A 538 -55.39 10.43 -2.21
CA ASP A 538 -55.90 11.16 -3.36
C ASP A 538 -54.97 11.10 -4.59
N VAL A 539 -53.78 10.52 -4.45
CA VAL A 539 -52.80 10.44 -5.54
C VAL A 539 -52.83 9.04 -6.18
N PRO A 540 -53.32 8.90 -7.43
CA PRO A 540 -53.34 7.61 -8.11
C PRO A 540 -51.92 7.15 -8.45
N ILE A 541 -51.63 5.86 -8.22
CA ILE A 541 -50.32 5.25 -8.51
C ILE A 541 -50.45 4.20 -9.62
N ASP A 542 -49.49 4.14 -10.54
CA ASP A 542 -49.35 2.96 -11.42
C ASP A 542 -48.34 1.95 -10.89
N VAL A 543 -48.35 0.78 -11.53
CA VAL A 543 -47.45 -0.33 -11.20
C VAL A 543 -45.98 0.07 -11.34
N GLN A 544 -45.63 0.94 -12.30
CA GLN A 544 -44.25 1.33 -12.56
C GLN A 544 -43.75 2.28 -11.46
N THR A 545 -44.52 3.32 -11.15
CA THR A 545 -44.23 4.24 -10.04
C THR A 545 -44.21 3.52 -8.69
N TYR A 546 -45.09 2.54 -8.47
CA TYR A 546 -45.04 1.70 -7.27
C TYR A 546 -43.77 0.86 -7.22
N ALA A 547 -43.40 0.21 -8.34
CA ALA A 547 -42.19 -0.59 -8.45
C ALA A 547 -40.93 0.23 -8.13
N GLU A 548 -40.85 1.45 -8.65
CA GLU A 548 -39.76 2.40 -8.39
C GLU A 548 -39.75 2.87 -6.93
N SER A 549 -40.90 3.31 -6.41
CA SER A 549 -41.03 3.86 -5.05
C SER A 549 -40.70 2.83 -3.96
N PHE A 550 -41.01 1.56 -4.19
CA PHE A 550 -40.77 0.47 -3.24
C PHE A 550 -39.55 -0.39 -3.61
N GLN A 551 -38.81 -0.04 -4.66
CA GLN A 551 -37.64 -0.76 -5.18
C GLN A 551 -37.91 -2.27 -5.38
N VAL A 552 -39.03 -2.60 -6.04
CA VAL A 552 -39.43 -3.98 -6.35
C VAL A 552 -39.62 -4.20 -7.84
N SER A 553 -39.59 -5.45 -8.29
CA SER A 553 -39.87 -5.78 -9.70
C SER A 553 -41.33 -5.49 -10.08
N VAL A 554 -41.59 -5.15 -11.35
CA VAL A 554 -42.95 -4.92 -11.89
C VAL A 554 -43.93 -6.06 -11.59
N PRO A 555 -43.55 -7.36 -11.67
CA PRO A 555 -44.44 -8.46 -11.24
C PRO A 555 -44.78 -8.42 -9.74
N SER A 556 -43.84 -8.02 -8.89
CA SER A 556 -44.06 -7.90 -7.44
C SER A 556 -44.97 -6.72 -7.11
N ALA A 557 -44.77 -5.57 -7.75
CA ALA A 557 -45.65 -4.40 -7.66
C ALA A 557 -47.08 -4.73 -8.14
N THR A 558 -47.19 -5.45 -9.26
CA THR A 558 -48.49 -5.92 -9.77
C THR A 558 -49.20 -6.81 -8.76
N ARG A 559 -48.48 -7.75 -8.13
CA ARG A 559 -49.04 -8.66 -7.12
C ARG A 559 -49.47 -7.90 -5.86
N ASP A 560 -48.66 -6.95 -5.39
CA ASP A 560 -48.97 -6.14 -4.20
C ASP A 560 -50.22 -5.28 -4.43
N LEU A 561 -50.30 -4.56 -5.57
CA LEU A 561 -51.46 -3.72 -5.92
C LEU A 561 -52.72 -4.54 -6.21
N THR A 562 -52.58 -5.71 -6.83
CA THR A 562 -53.72 -6.63 -7.05
C THR A 562 -54.24 -7.18 -5.73
N GLY A 563 -53.35 -7.56 -4.81
CA GLY A 563 -53.73 -8.00 -3.46
C GLY A 563 -54.44 -6.90 -2.66
N LEU A 564 -53.95 -5.66 -2.74
CA LEU A 564 -54.61 -4.50 -2.12
C LEU A 564 -55.99 -4.23 -2.72
N HIS A 565 -56.14 -4.40 -4.03
CA HIS A 565 -57.42 -4.22 -4.72
C HIS A 565 -58.42 -5.31 -4.32
N GLN A 566 -57.99 -6.57 -4.28
CA GLN A 566 -58.79 -7.70 -3.81
C GLN A 566 -59.20 -7.55 -2.34
N ALA A 567 -58.31 -7.00 -1.50
CA ALA A 567 -58.61 -6.66 -0.11
C ALA A 567 -59.49 -5.41 0.06
N GLY A 568 -59.89 -4.75 -1.04
CA GLY A 568 -60.76 -3.57 -1.03
C GLY A 568 -60.10 -2.31 -0.44
N ARG A 569 -58.77 -2.27 -0.36
CA ARG A 569 -58.00 -1.13 0.18
C ARG A 569 -57.64 -0.09 -0.88
N VAL A 570 -57.70 -0.48 -2.16
CA VAL A 570 -57.49 0.42 -3.30
C VAL A 570 -58.52 0.18 -4.41
N HIS A 571 -58.86 1.24 -5.12
CA HIS A 571 -59.67 1.20 -6.33
C HIS A 571 -58.82 1.25 -7.58
N ARG A 572 -59.02 0.28 -8.47
CA ARG A 572 -58.42 0.26 -9.79
C ARG A 572 -59.20 1.17 -10.74
N VAL A 573 -58.53 2.14 -11.36
CA VAL A 573 -59.09 3.10 -12.30
C VAL A 573 -58.35 2.98 -13.64
N GLY A 574 -59.06 3.15 -14.76
CA GLY A 574 -58.48 3.07 -16.12
C GLY A 574 -58.41 1.65 -16.70
N ARG A 575 -57.92 1.55 -17.94
CA ARG A 575 -57.79 0.28 -18.69
C ARG A 575 -56.39 0.11 -19.27
N ALA A 576 -55.92 -1.14 -19.35
CA ALA A 576 -54.62 -1.52 -19.92
C ALA A 576 -53.43 -0.71 -19.37
N ARG A 577 -52.64 -0.05 -20.22
CA ARG A 577 -51.44 0.74 -19.85
C ARG A 577 -51.75 1.97 -18.99
N SER A 578 -53.01 2.41 -18.97
CA SER A 578 -53.50 3.53 -18.17
C SER A 578 -54.09 3.07 -16.83
N THR A 579 -53.86 1.82 -16.41
CA THR A 579 -54.32 1.33 -15.09
C THR A 579 -53.62 2.10 -13.98
N ARG A 580 -54.40 2.63 -13.05
CA ARG A 580 -53.95 3.30 -11.83
C ARG A 580 -54.70 2.74 -10.63
N TYR A 581 -54.14 2.88 -9.45
CA TYR A 581 -54.73 2.46 -8.18
C TYR A 581 -54.83 3.68 -7.26
N LEU A 582 -56.03 3.93 -6.73
CA LEU A 582 -56.31 5.00 -5.77
C LEU A 582 -56.60 4.39 -4.41
N ARG A 583 -56.11 4.97 -3.32
CA ARG A 583 -56.43 4.47 -1.97
C ARG A 583 -57.90 4.75 -1.67
N ARG A 584 -58.53 3.84 -0.91
CA ARG A 584 -59.84 4.10 -0.31
C ARG A 584 -59.72 4.97 0.93
#